data_AF-A0A7X2NV43-F1
#
_entry.id   AF-A0A7X2NV43-F1
#
_cell.length_a   1.000
_cell.length_b   1.000
_cell.length_c   1.000
_cell.angle_alpha   90.00
_cell.angle_beta   90.00
_cell.angle_gamma   90.00
#
_symmetry.space_group_name_H-M   'P 1'
#
loop_
_entity.id
_entity.type
_entity.pdbx_description
1 polymer ?
#
loop_
_entity_poly.entity_id
_entity_poly.type
_entity_poly.pdbx_seq_one_letter_code
_entity_poly.pdbx_strand_id
1 'polypeptide(L)'
;MGVMTGANTAGVDREYATAELNRELQDKGFLLTTTEDIINWARNGSLHWMTFGLACCAVEMMQTSMPRYDLERFGTAPRASPRQSDLMIVAGTLTNKMAPALRKVYDQMPEPRYVISMGSCANGGGYYHYSYSVVRGCDRIVPVDIYVPGCPPTAEALLYGILQLQRRIRRTGTLVR
;
A
#
# COMPACT_ATOMS: atom_id res chain seq x y z
N MET A 1 -11.58 -73.05 23.43
CA MET A 1 -11.74 -71.71 24.02
C MET A 1 -10.50 -70.91 23.64
N GLY A 2 -10.64 -69.83 22.87
CA GLY A 2 -9.55 -68.92 22.54
C GLY A 2 -9.37 -68.66 21.05
N VAL A 3 -10.19 -67.77 20.49
CA VAL A 3 -9.94 -67.08 19.21
C VAL A 3 -9.03 -65.90 19.52
N MET A 4 -7.92 -65.70 18.80
CA MET A 4 -7.29 -64.38 18.67
C MET A 4 -6.73 -64.16 17.26
N THR A 5 -7.30 -63.17 16.59
CA THR A 5 -7.00 -62.70 15.24
C THR A 5 -5.85 -61.68 15.25
N GLY A 6 -4.84 -61.89 14.39
CA GLY A 6 -4.03 -60.89 13.64
C GLY A 6 -3.30 -59.75 14.35
N ALA A 7 -1.98 -59.63 14.14
CA ALA A 7 -1.21 -58.42 14.48
C ALA A 7 -0.01 -58.18 13.52
N ASN A 8 -0.29 -57.97 12.23
CA ASN A 8 0.62 -57.28 11.33
C ASN A 8 0.02 -55.89 11.04
N THR A 9 0.12 -54.97 12.00
CA THR A 9 -0.19 -53.55 11.75
C THR A 9 1.13 -52.85 11.43
N ALA A 10 1.39 -52.61 10.15
CA ALA A 10 2.39 -51.62 9.74
C ALA A 10 1.98 -50.29 10.40
N GLY A 11 2.86 -49.70 11.21
CA GLY A 11 2.63 -48.37 11.76
C GLY A 11 2.43 -47.37 10.64
N VAL A 12 1.76 -46.24 10.93
CA VAL A 12 1.48 -45.17 9.96
C VAL A 12 2.76 -44.82 9.21
N ASP A 13 2.83 -45.16 7.92
CA ASP A 13 3.99 -44.91 7.06
C ASP A 13 4.25 -43.40 7.02
N ARG A 14 5.29 -42.96 7.74
CA ARG A 14 5.62 -41.53 7.88
C ARG A 14 5.89 -40.88 6.52
N GLU A 15 6.42 -41.64 5.56
CA GLU A 15 6.63 -41.21 4.18
C GLU A 15 5.31 -40.92 3.45
N TYR A 16 4.30 -41.79 3.60
CA TYR A 16 2.97 -41.58 3.04
C TYR A 16 2.28 -40.38 3.69
N ALA A 17 2.36 -40.24 5.01
CA ALA A 17 1.82 -39.09 5.73
C ALA A 17 2.49 -37.77 5.30
N THR A 18 3.82 -37.75 5.09
CA THR A 18 4.52 -36.56 4.57
C THR A 18 4.21 -36.27 3.10
N ALA A 19 3.98 -37.29 2.27
CA ALA A 19 3.59 -37.11 0.89
C ALA A 19 2.17 -36.53 0.77
N GLU A 20 1.23 -37.02 1.58
CA GLU A 20 -0.13 -36.50 1.68
C GLU A 20 -0.14 -35.04 2.16
N LEU A 21 0.65 -34.72 3.20
CA LEU A 21 0.80 -33.35 3.70
C LEU A 21 1.43 -32.41 2.66
N ASN A 22 2.44 -32.87 1.93
CA ASN A 22 3.03 -32.10 0.83
C ASN A 22 2.03 -31.88 -0.30
N ARG A 23 1.17 -32.86 -0.60
CA ARG A 23 0.13 -32.74 -1.61
C ARG A 23 -0.95 -31.75 -1.18
N GLU A 24 -1.41 -31.84 0.06
CA GLU A 24 -2.35 -30.87 0.64
C GLU A 24 -1.76 -29.46 0.70
N LEU A 25 -0.47 -29.32 1.06
CA LEU A 25 0.21 -28.03 1.08
C LEU A 25 0.44 -27.48 -0.33
N GLN A 26 0.64 -28.33 -1.34
CA GLN A 26 0.75 -27.90 -2.74
C GLN A 26 -0.61 -27.48 -3.30
N ASP A 27 -1.68 -28.23 -3.04
CA ASP A 27 -3.03 -27.91 -3.54
C ASP A 27 -3.63 -26.69 -2.82
N LYS A 28 -3.56 -26.65 -1.49
CA LYS A 28 -3.98 -25.48 -0.70
C LYS A 28 -3.04 -24.29 -0.94
N GLY A 29 -1.74 -24.54 -1.09
CA GLY A 29 -0.76 -23.52 -1.42
C GLY A 29 -1.04 -22.86 -2.75
N PHE A 30 -1.31 -23.62 -3.81
CA PHE A 30 -1.64 -23.10 -5.14
C PHE A 30 -2.94 -22.28 -5.13
N LEU A 31 -3.99 -22.74 -4.45
CA LEU A 31 -5.26 -21.99 -4.34
C LEU A 31 -5.10 -20.71 -3.51
N LEU A 32 -4.35 -20.74 -2.41
CA LEU A 32 -4.09 -19.55 -1.61
C LEU A 32 -3.25 -18.54 -2.38
N THR A 33 -2.19 -18.96 -3.06
CA THR A 33 -1.36 -18.04 -3.86
C THR A 33 -2.13 -17.42 -5.02
N THR A 34 -2.94 -18.22 -5.73
CA THR A 34 -3.72 -17.72 -6.88
C THR A 34 -4.81 -16.74 -6.45
N THR A 35 -5.46 -16.96 -5.32
CA THR A 35 -6.46 -16.03 -4.78
C THR A 35 -5.83 -14.75 -4.24
N GLU A 36 -4.69 -14.84 -3.55
CA GLU A 36 -3.92 -13.67 -3.11
C GLU A 36 -3.47 -12.81 -4.29
N ASP A 37 -2.98 -13.44 -5.36
CA ASP A 37 -2.56 -12.74 -6.58
C ASP A 37 -3.70 -11.96 -7.24
N ILE A 38 -4.90 -12.55 -7.28
CA ILE A 38 -6.10 -11.88 -7.82
C ILE A 38 -6.50 -10.68 -6.95
N ILE A 39 -6.52 -10.84 -5.62
CA ILE A 39 -6.87 -9.75 -4.69
C ILE A 39 -5.86 -8.61 -4.81
N ASN A 40 -4.57 -8.94 -4.85
CA ASN A 40 -3.50 -7.97 -5.02
C ASN A 40 -3.55 -7.28 -6.39
N TRP A 41 -3.87 -8.02 -7.45
CA TRP A 41 -4.09 -7.45 -8.78
C TRP A 41 -5.26 -6.46 -8.78
N ALA A 42 -6.40 -6.82 -8.16
CA ALA A 42 -7.58 -5.98 -8.08
C ALA A 42 -7.30 -4.67 -7.31
N ARG A 43 -6.65 -4.76 -6.14
CA ARG A 43 -6.24 -3.59 -5.35
C ARG A 43 -5.25 -2.72 -6.11
N ASN A 44 -4.29 -3.33 -6.79
CA ASN A 44 -3.28 -2.64 -7.54
C ASN A 44 -3.83 -1.89 -8.76
N GLY A 45 -4.83 -2.47 -9.42
CA GLY A 45 -5.47 -1.93 -10.62
C GLY A 45 -6.56 -0.89 -10.36
N SER A 46 -6.88 -0.58 -9.09
CA SER A 46 -7.98 0.32 -8.73
C SER A 46 -7.64 1.23 -7.54
N LEU A 47 -6.45 1.84 -7.56
CA LEU A 47 -6.01 2.72 -6.47
C LEU A 47 -6.73 4.08 -6.53
N HIS A 48 -7.67 4.32 -5.63
CA HIS A 48 -8.30 5.63 -5.55
C HIS A 48 -7.50 6.54 -4.64
N TRP A 49 -6.86 7.57 -5.21
CA TRP A 49 -6.15 8.53 -4.37
C TRP A 49 -7.09 9.63 -3.88
N MET A 50 -6.80 10.08 -2.67
CA MET A 50 -7.19 11.37 -2.16
C MET A 50 -5.96 12.27 -2.06
N THR A 51 -6.11 13.53 -2.44
CA THR A 51 -5.00 14.45 -2.53
C THR A 51 -5.03 15.46 -1.38
N PHE A 52 -3.90 15.59 -0.69
CA PHE A 52 -3.62 16.72 0.19
C PHE A 52 -2.75 17.71 -0.56
N GLY A 53 -3.38 18.52 -1.42
CA GLY A 53 -2.71 19.59 -2.16
C GLY A 53 -2.41 20.80 -1.29
N LEU A 54 -1.34 20.74 -0.49
CA LEU A 54 -1.01 21.75 0.52
C LEU A 54 -0.21 22.94 -0.04
N ALA A 55 0.67 22.70 -1.00
CA ALA A 55 1.60 23.71 -1.53
C ALA A 55 1.94 23.46 -3.01
N CYS A 56 3.11 23.89 -3.47
CA CYS A 56 3.55 23.81 -4.87
C CYS A 56 3.52 22.40 -5.48
N CYS A 57 3.73 21.34 -4.69
CA CYS A 57 3.65 19.96 -5.17
C CYS A 57 2.24 19.58 -5.65
N ALA A 58 1.20 20.27 -5.19
CA ALA A 58 -0.17 20.07 -5.66
C ALA A 58 -0.30 20.35 -7.16
N VAL A 59 0.39 21.36 -7.68
CA VAL A 59 0.35 21.71 -9.10
C VAL A 59 0.97 20.61 -9.94
N GLU A 60 2.11 20.06 -9.51
CA GLU A 60 2.73 18.96 -10.25
C GLU A 60 1.86 17.69 -10.19
N MET A 61 1.22 17.44 -9.05
CA MET A 61 0.26 16.35 -8.93
C MET A 61 -0.94 16.55 -9.88
N MET A 62 -1.45 17.78 -10.05
CA MET A 62 -2.45 18.05 -11.09
C MET A 62 -1.91 17.75 -12.49
N GLN A 63 -0.65 18.09 -12.77
CA GLN A 63 -0.01 17.75 -14.04
C GLN A 63 0.12 16.24 -14.27
N THR A 64 0.31 15.43 -13.23
CA THR A 64 0.27 13.96 -13.40
C THR A 64 -1.09 13.45 -13.86
N SER A 65 -2.17 14.11 -13.45
CA SER A 65 -3.53 13.79 -13.91
C SER A 65 -3.87 14.39 -15.28
N MET A 66 -3.03 15.29 -15.82
CA MET A 66 -3.29 15.89 -17.13
C MET A 66 -3.01 14.90 -18.28
N PRO A 67 -3.58 15.13 -19.48
CA PRO A 67 -3.55 14.18 -20.60
C PRO A 67 -2.16 13.73 -21.06
N ARG A 68 -1.09 14.47 -20.71
CA ARG A 68 0.28 14.08 -21.05
C ARG A 68 0.72 12.80 -20.33
N TYR A 69 0.41 12.70 -19.03
CA TYR A 69 0.82 11.56 -18.21
C TYR A 69 -0.34 10.62 -17.88
N ASP A 70 -1.57 11.16 -17.91
CA ASP A 70 -2.84 10.43 -17.76
C ASP A 70 -2.76 9.31 -16.73
N LEU A 71 -2.73 9.71 -15.46
CA LEU A 71 -2.56 8.80 -14.36
C LEU A 71 -3.78 7.86 -14.17
N GLU A 72 -4.95 8.22 -14.71
CA GLU A 72 -6.15 7.38 -14.75
C GLU A 72 -5.95 6.12 -15.61
N ARG A 73 -5.09 6.18 -16.63
CA ARG A 73 -4.70 5.00 -17.44
C ARG A 73 -4.14 3.84 -16.61
N PHE A 74 -3.53 4.15 -15.47
CA PHE A 74 -2.95 3.16 -14.57
C PHE A 74 -3.95 2.65 -13.52
N GLY A 75 -5.25 2.90 -13.71
CA GLY A 75 -6.31 2.50 -12.78
C GLY A 75 -6.30 3.31 -11.49
N THR A 76 -5.66 4.48 -11.51
CA THR A 76 -5.51 5.33 -10.33
C THR A 76 -6.29 6.62 -10.54
N ALA A 77 -7.36 6.83 -9.77
CA ALA A 77 -8.32 7.89 -10.02
C ALA A 77 -8.49 8.84 -8.82
N PRO A 78 -8.69 10.15 -9.06
CA PRO A 78 -8.92 11.11 -7.99
C PRO A 78 -10.30 10.92 -7.34
N ARG A 79 -10.32 10.63 -6.04
CA ARG A 79 -11.51 10.66 -5.19
C ARG A 79 -11.34 11.70 -4.10
N ALA A 80 -12.28 12.65 -4.05
CA ALA A 80 -12.25 13.73 -3.07
C ALA A 80 -12.59 13.25 -1.65
N SER A 81 -13.39 12.18 -1.51
CA SER A 81 -13.82 11.71 -0.20
C SER A 81 -12.81 10.73 0.40
N PRO A 82 -12.33 10.95 1.64
CA PRO A 82 -11.38 10.04 2.29
C PRO A 82 -11.97 8.66 2.60
N ARG A 83 -13.29 8.57 2.70
CA ARG A 83 -14.02 7.34 3.04
C ARG A 83 -14.05 6.30 1.90
N GLN A 84 -13.70 6.72 0.69
CA GLN A 84 -13.70 5.89 -0.52
C GLN A 84 -12.30 5.78 -1.15
N SER A 85 -11.30 6.41 -0.55
CA SER A 85 -9.95 6.46 -1.08
C SER A 85 -9.03 5.49 -0.34
N ASP A 86 -8.18 4.82 -1.10
CA ASP A 86 -7.25 3.81 -0.60
C ASP A 86 -5.83 4.39 -0.49
N LEU A 87 -5.54 5.49 -1.19
CA LEU A 87 -4.23 6.12 -1.24
C LEU A 87 -4.33 7.59 -0.82
N MET A 88 -3.51 8.03 0.13
CA MET A 88 -3.37 9.43 0.51
C MET A 88 -2.06 10.00 -0.01
N ILE A 89 -2.12 11.01 -0.88
CA ILE A 89 -0.93 11.72 -1.38
C ILE A 89 -0.78 13.03 -0.62
N VAL A 90 0.27 13.15 0.20
CA VAL A 90 0.61 14.38 0.92
C VAL A 90 1.51 15.24 0.04
N ALA A 91 0.90 16.18 -0.70
CA ALA A 91 1.57 17.00 -1.70
C ALA A 91 1.86 18.42 -1.16
N GLY A 92 3.00 18.57 -0.49
CA GLY A 92 3.53 19.87 -0.07
C GLY A 92 3.83 20.01 1.41
N THR A 93 3.93 21.25 1.88
CA THR A 93 4.38 21.57 3.23
C THR A 93 3.28 21.33 4.26
N LEU A 94 3.58 20.49 5.27
CA LEU A 94 2.70 20.26 6.41
C LEU A 94 2.96 21.29 7.51
N THR A 95 1.97 22.14 7.80
CA THR A 95 2.05 23.10 8.91
C THR A 95 1.53 22.51 10.21
N ASN A 96 2.00 23.02 11.35
CA ASN A 96 1.58 22.56 12.68
C ASN A 96 0.07 22.64 12.88
N LYS A 97 -0.57 23.67 12.31
CA LYS A 97 -2.03 23.85 12.36
C LYS A 97 -2.79 22.83 11.51
N MET A 98 -2.19 22.36 10.42
CA MET A 98 -2.80 21.38 9.51
C MET A 98 -2.59 19.93 9.96
N ALA A 99 -1.56 19.65 10.77
CA ALA A 99 -1.27 18.33 11.31
C ALA A 99 -2.47 17.57 11.92
N PRO A 100 -3.31 18.16 12.80
CA PRO A 100 -4.46 17.45 13.34
C PRO A 100 -5.54 17.14 12.28
N ALA A 101 -5.70 18.01 11.28
CA ALA A 101 -6.65 17.77 10.19
C ALA A 101 -6.18 16.61 9.29
N LEU A 102 -4.88 16.56 8.98
CA LEU A 102 -4.27 15.44 8.25
C LEU A 102 -4.52 14.12 8.99
N ARG A 103 -4.27 14.09 10.30
CA ARG A 103 -4.47 12.88 11.11
C ARG A 103 -5.93 12.41 11.09
N LYS A 104 -6.86 13.35 11.32
CA LYS A 104 -8.30 13.05 11.32
C LYS A 104 -8.78 12.44 10.01
N VAL A 105 -8.24 12.92 8.89
CA VAL A 105 -8.61 12.41 7.57
C VAL A 105 -8.01 11.04 7.32
N TYR A 106 -6.74 10.82 7.70
CA TYR A 106 -6.12 9.51 7.62
C TYR A 106 -6.87 8.46 8.46
N ASP A 107 -7.33 8.81 9.65
CA ASP A 107 -8.11 7.93 10.52
C ASP A 107 -9.52 7.60 9.96
N GLN A 108 -10.03 8.38 9.00
CA GLN A 108 -11.31 8.13 8.34
C GLN A 108 -11.21 7.26 7.09
N MET A 109 -10.00 6.91 6.65
CA MET A 109 -9.79 6.07 5.47
C MET A 109 -10.04 4.60 5.79
N PRO A 110 -10.70 3.85 4.89
CA PRO A 110 -10.89 2.41 5.06
C PRO A 110 -9.56 1.65 4.97
N GLU A 111 -9.51 0.45 5.54
CA GLU A 111 -8.40 -0.48 5.31
C GLU A 111 -8.68 -1.30 4.05
N PRO A 112 -7.70 -1.50 3.13
CA PRO A 112 -6.28 -1.13 3.21
C PRO A 112 -5.97 0.30 2.72
N ARG A 113 -5.28 1.10 3.55
CA ARG A 113 -4.86 2.48 3.23
C ARG A 113 -3.35 2.60 3.06
N TYR A 114 -2.94 3.43 2.11
CA TYR A 114 -1.54 3.72 1.79
C TYR A 114 -1.24 5.22 1.83
N VAL A 115 0.01 5.60 2.09
CA VAL A 115 0.42 7.01 2.13
C VAL A 115 1.66 7.26 1.27
N ILE A 116 1.55 8.19 0.32
CA ILE A 116 2.69 8.72 -0.42
C ILE A 116 3.02 10.11 0.11
N SER A 117 4.27 10.29 0.54
CA SER A 117 4.83 11.61 0.83
C SER A 117 5.43 12.19 -0.44
N MET A 118 4.90 13.32 -0.91
CA MET A 118 5.32 13.96 -2.14
C MET A 118 6.05 15.27 -1.86
N GLY A 119 7.34 15.28 -2.21
CA GLY A 119 8.19 16.46 -2.14
C GLY A 119 8.95 16.60 -0.82
N SER A 120 10.01 17.40 -0.86
CA SER A 120 10.97 17.58 0.24
C SER A 120 10.31 18.06 1.52
N CYS A 121 9.33 18.95 1.42
CA CYS A 121 8.59 19.47 2.56
C CYS A 121 7.78 18.40 3.29
N ALA A 122 7.10 17.52 2.55
CA ALA A 122 6.35 16.41 3.14
C ALA A 122 7.30 15.33 3.71
N ASN A 123 8.40 15.04 3.02
CA ASN A 123 9.33 13.98 3.42
C ASN A 123 10.04 14.29 4.75
N GLY A 124 10.45 15.54 4.97
CA GLY A 124 11.24 15.90 6.15
C GLY A 124 11.21 17.37 6.53
N GLY A 125 10.21 18.14 6.11
CA GLY A 125 10.15 19.60 6.30
C GLY A 125 10.84 20.39 5.19
N GLY A 126 11.77 19.78 4.46
CA GLY A 126 12.37 20.33 3.24
C GLY A 126 13.00 21.70 3.45
N TYR A 127 12.69 22.64 2.56
CA TYR A 127 13.19 24.01 2.66
C TYR A 127 12.78 24.72 3.96
N TYR A 128 11.64 24.33 4.54
CA TYR A 128 11.10 24.90 5.76
C TYR A 128 11.42 24.09 7.02
N HIS A 129 12.43 23.22 6.99
CA HIS A 129 12.77 22.33 8.11
C HIS A 129 13.03 23.06 9.44
N TYR A 130 13.64 24.25 9.37
CA TYR A 130 13.96 25.10 10.53
C TYR A 130 12.88 26.12 10.86
N SER A 131 11.75 26.12 10.15
CA SER A 131 10.62 27.01 10.47
C SER A 131 9.89 26.56 11.74
N TYR A 132 9.38 27.51 12.51
CA TYR A 132 8.61 27.26 13.73
C TYR A 132 7.20 26.69 13.44
N SER A 133 6.67 26.93 12.24
CA SER A 133 5.27 26.62 11.88
C SER A 133 5.10 25.34 11.08
N VAL A 134 6.20 24.63 10.77
CA VAL A 134 6.21 23.46 9.88
C VAL A 134 6.59 22.20 10.66
N VAL A 135 5.87 21.12 10.38
CA VAL A 135 6.21 19.79 10.89
C VAL A 135 7.38 19.25 10.07
N ARG A 136 8.40 18.72 10.75
CA ARG A 136 9.59 18.13 10.12
C ARG A 136 9.30 16.73 9.56
N GLY A 137 8.41 16.67 8.57
CA GLY A 137 7.97 15.47 7.87
C GLY A 137 6.56 15.02 8.25
N CYS A 138 5.80 14.51 7.28
CA CYS A 138 4.47 13.95 7.50
C CYS A 138 4.52 12.61 8.26
N ASP A 139 5.67 11.92 8.23
CA ASP A 139 5.94 10.67 8.94
C ASP A 139 5.71 10.74 10.46
N ARG A 140 5.81 11.96 11.03
CA ARG A 140 5.51 12.19 12.45
C ARG A 140 4.02 12.07 12.80
N ILE A 141 3.13 12.18 11.81
CA ILE A 141 1.68 12.23 12.00
C ILE A 141 1.00 10.97 11.45
N VAL A 142 1.45 10.53 10.28
CA VAL A 142 0.90 9.38 9.56
C VAL A 142 2.04 8.48 9.08
N PRO A 143 1.88 7.15 9.12
CA PRO A 143 2.90 6.25 8.60
C PRO A 143 3.00 6.40 7.07
N VAL A 144 4.20 6.67 6.58
CA VAL A 144 4.45 6.85 5.14
C VAL A 144 4.91 5.55 4.49
N ASP A 145 4.34 5.22 3.34
CA ASP A 145 4.72 4.04 2.57
C ASP A 145 5.82 4.30 1.55
N ILE A 146 5.71 5.41 0.82
CA ILE A 146 6.67 5.80 -0.21
C ILE A 146 6.95 7.29 -0.11
N TYR A 147 8.24 7.61 -0.23
CA TYR A 147 8.73 8.97 -0.32
C TYR A 147 9.11 9.28 -1.77
N VAL A 148 8.50 10.31 -2.34
CA VAL A 148 8.85 10.82 -3.68
C VAL A 148 9.74 12.05 -3.49
N PRO A 149 11.03 11.97 -3.85
CA PRO A 149 11.96 13.10 -3.70
C PRO A 149 11.72 14.16 -4.79
N GLY A 150 11.79 15.45 -4.40
CA GLY A 150 11.71 16.59 -5.31
C GLY A 150 11.24 17.88 -4.63
N CYS A 151 11.35 19.05 -5.28
CA CYS A 151 10.91 20.34 -4.72
C CYS A 151 10.48 21.37 -5.80
N PRO A 152 9.36 21.14 -6.53
CA PRO A 152 8.52 19.94 -6.54
C PRO A 152 9.19 18.79 -7.31
N PRO A 153 8.81 17.52 -7.06
CA PRO A 153 9.20 16.43 -7.96
C PRO A 153 8.63 16.69 -9.35
N THR A 154 9.22 16.10 -10.40
CA THR A 154 8.58 16.12 -11.72
C THR A 154 7.34 15.22 -11.71
N ALA A 155 6.38 15.51 -12.59
CA ALA A 155 5.19 14.68 -12.76
C ALA A 155 5.54 13.20 -13.02
N GLU A 156 6.57 12.95 -13.84
CA GLU A 156 7.08 11.60 -14.09
C GLU A 156 7.61 10.91 -12.84
N ALA A 157 8.27 11.65 -11.94
CA ALA A 157 8.78 11.10 -10.68
C ALA A 157 7.64 10.70 -9.74
N LEU A 158 6.54 11.45 -9.70
CA LEU A 158 5.34 11.05 -8.94
C LEU A 158 4.68 9.81 -9.56
N LEU A 159 4.54 9.76 -10.89
CA LEU A 159 4.03 8.58 -11.59
C LEU A 159 4.89 7.34 -11.27
N TYR A 160 6.22 7.49 -11.28
CA TYR A 160 7.14 6.44 -10.88
C TYR A 160 6.92 5.99 -9.42
N GLY A 161 6.72 6.94 -8.50
CA GLY A 161 6.40 6.66 -7.10
C GLY A 161 5.12 5.83 -6.93
N ILE A 162 4.09 6.10 -7.74
CA ILE A 162 2.84 5.32 -7.75
C ILE A 162 3.09 3.91 -8.31
N LEU A 163 3.83 3.79 -9.41
CA LEU A 163 4.21 2.47 -9.96
C LEU A 163 5.06 1.66 -8.97
N GLN A 164 5.87 2.33 -8.15
CA GLN A 164 6.62 1.68 -7.08
C GLN A 164 5.69 1.21 -5.94
N LEU A 165 4.66 1.99 -5.60
CA LEU A 165 3.61 1.57 -4.65
C LEU A 165 2.91 0.32 -5.16
N GLN A 166 2.53 0.34 -6.44
CA GLN A 166 1.90 -0.78 -7.11
C GLN A 166 2.74 -2.07 -7.02
N ARG A 167 4.06 -1.96 -7.25
CA ARG A 167 5.00 -3.09 -7.08
C ARG A 167 5.11 -3.55 -5.63
N ARG A 168 5.02 -2.63 -4.66
CA ARG A 168 5.05 -2.95 -3.22
C ARG A 168 3.79 -3.70 -2.80
N ILE A 169 2.61 -3.28 -3.26
CA ILE A 169 1.33 -3.94 -2.99
C ILE A 169 1.36 -5.37 -3.55
N ARG A 170 1.84 -5.56 -4.78
CA ARG A 170 1.93 -6.89 -5.41
C ARG A 170 2.78 -7.89 -4.62
N ARG A 171 3.77 -7.44 -3.85
CA ARG A 171 4.64 -8.30 -3.04
C ARG A 171 4.09 -8.60 -1.65
N THR A 172 3.01 -7.94 -1.23
CA THR A 172 2.48 -8.08 0.12
C THR A 172 1.46 -9.22 0.15
N GLY A 173 1.75 -10.29 0.91
CA GLY A 173 0.78 -11.36 1.18
C GLY A 173 -0.39 -10.82 2.00
N THR A 174 -1.63 -11.14 1.60
CA THR A 174 -2.83 -10.45 2.09
C THR A 174 -3.38 -11.06 3.38
N LEU A 175 -3.00 -12.30 3.72
CA LEU A 175 -3.74 -13.12 4.70
C LEU A 175 -3.46 -12.84 6.19
N VAL A 176 -2.57 -11.91 6.57
CA VAL A 176 -2.19 -11.70 7.99
C VAL A 176 -2.10 -10.22 8.38
N ARG A 177 -3.16 -9.45 8.22
CA ARG A 177 -3.23 -8.10 8.80
C ARG A 177 -4.57 -7.83 9.45
#